data_AF-A0A956HDQ0-F1
#
_entry.id   AF-A0A956HDQ0-F1
#
_cell.length_a   1.000
_cell.length_b   1.000
_cell.length_c   1.000
_cell.angle_alpha   90.00
_cell.angle_beta   90.00
_cell.angle_gamma   90.00
#
_symmetry.space_group_name_H-M   'P 1'
#
loop_
_entity.id
_entity.type
_entity.pdbx_description
1 polymer ?
#
loop_
_entity_poly.entity_id
_entity_poly.type
_entity_poly.pdbx_seq_one_letter_code
_entity_poly.pdbx_strand_id
1 'polypeptide(L)'
;MNDELNPGDVLSYSAGSTQTGPDGYRKLRDRPGLLGSVVRRWPELIKAIGARTPMLINAYPAALGSAGSGISVDTYLSPRVMSRALQLAARAEKPVILCGQSLFLADALLAHVNAKRPLPDTMFLMVGGYVTPHSLERTLREVLAPHVQRILIVQGYGVAEVDAGCMMALDRDERGQLIFYPREDVECELDGDQLLLSLRGPDGALVVERWRTGDSAARVADGYALWNHARMHPTVHEALESWTTEDWRRRTGYVRREGDTLWIQLRKEHTPRHEHELDHWDYGRRFDFSWLNKPNWS
;
A
#
# COMPACT_ATOMS: atom_id res chain seq x y z
N MET A 1 -15.34 -7.17 -17.83
CA MET A 1 -15.96 -8.32 -17.14
C MET A 1 -17.36 -7.90 -16.74
N ASN A 2 -18.41 -8.46 -17.34
CA ASN A 2 -19.78 -8.34 -16.85
C ASN A 2 -20.07 -9.59 -16.01
N ASP A 3 -19.49 -9.66 -14.81
CA ASP A 3 -19.82 -10.75 -13.89
C ASP A 3 -21.22 -10.50 -13.33
N GLU A 4 -22.16 -11.41 -13.56
CA GLU A 4 -23.52 -11.35 -13.03
C GLU A 4 -23.50 -11.25 -11.50
N LEU A 5 -24.07 -10.19 -10.92
CA LEU A 5 -24.09 -9.95 -9.48
C LEU A 5 -25.11 -10.87 -8.79
N ASN A 6 -24.67 -11.64 -7.79
CA ASN A 6 -25.49 -12.60 -7.06
C ASN A 6 -25.76 -12.17 -5.61
N PRO A 7 -26.87 -12.61 -4.98
CA PRO A 7 -27.09 -12.42 -3.55
C PRO A 7 -25.92 -12.94 -2.72
N GLY A 8 -25.37 -12.10 -1.84
CA GLY A 8 -24.23 -12.44 -0.99
C GLY A 8 -22.86 -12.03 -1.55
N ASP A 9 -22.79 -11.55 -2.81
CA ASP A 9 -21.56 -10.99 -3.35
C ASP A 9 -21.12 -9.76 -2.55
N VAL A 10 -19.84 -9.72 -2.16
CA VAL A 10 -19.23 -8.53 -1.56
C VAL A 10 -18.39 -7.83 -2.62
N LEU A 11 -18.80 -6.61 -2.99
CA LEU A 11 -18.10 -5.79 -3.96
C LEU A 11 -17.09 -4.88 -3.24
N SER A 12 -15.88 -4.82 -3.78
CA SER A 12 -14.84 -3.94 -3.30
C SER A 12 -14.43 -3.00 -4.44
N TYR A 13 -14.83 -1.73 -4.32
CA TYR A 13 -14.30 -0.64 -5.13
C TYR A 13 -12.90 -0.32 -4.60
N SER A 14 -11.88 -0.79 -5.30
CA SER A 14 -10.50 -0.53 -4.95
C SER A 14 -10.09 0.80 -5.57
N ALA A 15 -9.37 1.64 -4.82
CA ALA A 15 -8.58 2.75 -5.40
C ALA A 15 -7.61 2.29 -6.51
N GLY A 16 -7.41 0.96 -6.65
CA GLY A 16 -6.57 0.25 -7.59
C GLY A 16 -6.93 0.38 -9.07
N SER A 17 -8.21 0.49 -9.44
CA SER A 17 -8.61 0.51 -10.84
C SER A 17 -8.37 1.90 -11.45
N THR A 18 -7.86 1.92 -12.68
CA THR A 18 -7.91 3.14 -13.53
C THR A 18 -9.36 3.46 -13.93
N GLN A 19 -10.27 2.50 -13.77
CA GLN A 19 -11.70 2.63 -13.99
C GLN A 19 -12.39 3.10 -12.71
N THR A 20 -12.78 4.38 -12.67
CA THR A 20 -13.51 5.02 -11.55
C THR A 20 -15.03 4.96 -11.72
N GLY A 21 -15.51 4.37 -12.83
CA GLY A 21 -16.92 4.16 -13.10
C GLY A 21 -17.57 3.09 -12.20
N PRO A 22 -18.90 2.96 -12.25
CA PRO A 22 -19.66 2.02 -11.41
C PRO A 22 -19.25 0.55 -11.58
N ASP A 23 -18.60 0.21 -12.69
CA ASP A 23 -18.16 -1.15 -13.03
C ASP A 23 -16.71 -1.47 -12.60
N GLY A 24 -15.99 -0.50 -12.03
CA GLY A 24 -14.60 -0.66 -11.57
C GLY A 24 -14.45 -1.37 -10.21
N TYR A 25 -15.20 -2.44 -9.99
CA TYR A 25 -15.18 -3.21 -8.74
C TYR A 25 -14.56 -4.59 -8.92
N ARG A 26 -14.13 -5.19 -7.80
CA ARG A 26 -13.85 -6.63 -7.72
C ARG A 26 -14.86 -7.30 -6.79
N LYS A 27 -15.21 -8.55 -7.09
CA LYS A 27 -15.89 -9.43 -6.13
C LYS A 27 -14.87 -10.03 -5.17
N LEU A 28 -15.13 -9.93 -3.86
CA LEU A 28 -14.35 -10.68 -2.89
C LEU A 28 -14.65 -12.17 -3.06
N ARG A 29 -13.59 -12.96 -3.10
CA ARG A 29 -13.66 -14.43 -3.20
C ARG A 29 -13.09 -15.00 -1.90
N ASP A 30 -13.53 -16.20 -1.51
CA ASP A 30 -12.82 -16.97 -0.50
C ASP A 30 -11.43 -17.31 -1.04
N ARG A 31 -10.39 -16.85 -0.34
CA ARG A 31 -9.00 -16.89 -0.83
C ARG A 31 -8.11 -17.61 0.17
N PRO A 32 -7.08 -18.33 -0.29
CA PRO A 32 -5.91 -18.54 0.55
C PRO A 32 -5.41 -17.16 1.01
N GLY A 33 -5.39 -16.95 2.34
CA GLY A 33 -5.17 -15.62 2.91
C GLY A 33 -3.85 -15.01 2.44
N LEU A 34 -3.89 -13.75 1.98
CA LEU A 34 -2.71 -12.96 1.59
C LEU A 34 -1.59 -13.04 2.64
N LEU A 35 -1.98 -13.01 3.92
CA LEU A 35 -1.08 -13.21 5.05
C LEU A 35 -0.41 -14.57 5.04
N GLY A 36 -1.12 -15.65 4.72
CA GLY A 36 -0.56 -16.99 4.61
C GLY A 36 0.56 -17.07 3.55
N SER A 37 0.37 -16.44 2.39
CA SER A 37 1.40 -16.40 1.35
C SER A 37 2.62 -15.58 1.76
N VAL A 38 2.41 -14.43 2.38
CA VAL A 38 3.48 -13.59 2.96
C VAL A 38 4.29 -14.39 4.00
N VAL A 39 3.61 -15.12 4.87
CA VAL A 39 4.22 -15.94 5.93
C VAL A 39 4.98 -17.13 5.38
N ARG A 40 4.47 -17.81 4.35
CA ARG A 40 5.19 -18.93 3.72
C ARG A 40 6.48 -18.47 3.07
N ARG A 41 6.48 -17.29 2.46
CA ARG A 41 7.68 -16.71 1.84
C ARG A 41 8.68 -16.17 2.86
N TRP A 42 8.20 -15.51 3.91
CA TRP A 42 9.01 -14.89 4.95
C TRP A 42 8.58 -15.39 6.34
N PRO A 43 8.95 -16.63 6.74
CA PRO A 43 8.53 -17.23 8.01
C PRO A 43 8.93 -16.44 9.26
N GLU A 44 10.00 -15.65 9.18
CA GLU A 44 10.45 -14.73 10.23
C GLU A 44 9.41 -13.68 10.60
N LEU A 45 8.49 -13.33 9.68
CA LEU A 45 7.38 -12.42 9.97
C LEU A 45 6.49 -12.98 11.10
N ILE A 46 6.15 -14.27 11.07
CA ILE A 46 5.39 -14.89 12.17
C ILE A 46 6.20 -15.01 13.44
N LYS A 47 7.52 -15.27 13.33
CA LYS A 47 8.39 -15.30 14.52
C LYS A 47 8.34 -13.99 15.29
N ALA A 48 8.10 -12.86 14.61
CA ALA A 48 7.95 -11.56 15.27
C ALA A 48 6.58 -11.32 15.94
N ILE A 49 5.51 -11.94 15.45
CA ILE A 49 4.21 -11.96 16.15
C ILE A 49 4.29 -12.90 17.37
N GLY A 50 4.94 -14.04 17.21
CA GLY A 50 5.00 -15.10 18.22
C GLY A 50 3.63 -15.74 18.44
N ALA A 51 3.34 -16.14 19.68
CA ALA A 51 2.05 -16.73 20.06
C ALA A 51 0.94 -15.69 20.32
N ARG A 52 1.21 -14.39 20.11
CA ARG A 52 0.26 -13.31 20.41
C ARG A 52 -0.79 -13.20 19.30
N THR A 53 -2.06 -13.03 19.67
CA THR A 53 -3.13 -12.72 18.71
C THR A 53 -2.88 -11.35 18.06
N PRO A 54 -2.72 -11.25 16.73
CA PRO A 54 -2.52 -9.97 16.08
C PRO A 54 -3.83 -9.20 15.91
N MET A 55 -3.71 -7.87 15.82
CA MET A 55 -4.79 -7.00 15.37
C MET A 55 -4.53 -6.59 13.91
N LEU A 56 -5.41 -6.99 13.01
CA LEU A 56 -5.43 -6.55 11.62
C LEU A 56 -6.22 -5.24 11.53
N ILE A 57 -5.51 -4.13 11.38
CA ILE A 57 -6.11 -2.80 11.20
C ILE A 57 -6.16 -2.51 9.70
N ASN A 58 -7.36 -2.53 9.12
CA ASN A 58 -7.60 -2.18 7.73
C ASN A 58 -7.80 -0.67 7.58
N ALA A 59 -6.81 0.01 7.02
CA ALA A 59 -6.86 1.40 6.56
C ALA A 59 -6.55 1.50 5.06
N TYR A 60 -6.95 0.47 4.31
CA TYR A 60 -6.83 0.43 2.86
C TYR A 60 -8.18 0.77 2.21
N PRO A 61 -8.20 1.48 1.06
CA PRO A 61 -9.43 1.81 0.34
C PRO A 61 -9.97 0.61 -0.45
N ALA A 62 -10.06 -0.55 0.19
CA ALA A 62 -10.63 -1.79 -0.32
C ALA A 62 -10.83 -2.79 0.82
N ALA A 63 -11.78 -3.70 0.66
CA ALA A 63 -11.88 -4.85 1.56
C ALA A 63 -10.74 -5.84 1.27
N LEU A 64 -10.02 -6.25 2.32
CA LEU A 64 -8.88 -7.17 2.24
C LEU A 64 -9.22 -8.61 2.68
N GLY A 65 -10.49 -8.88 2.98
CA GLY A 65 -10.96 -10.16 3.52
C GLY A 65 -10.85 -10.23 5.05
N SER A 66 -11.11 -11.42 5.61
CA SER A 66 -11.11 -11.68 7.05
C SER A 66 -9.71 -12.08 7.56
N ALA A 67 -9.31 -11.57 8.73
CA ALA A 67 -8.19 -12.13 9.49
C ALA A 67 -8.63 -13.45 10.13
N GLY A 68 -8.46 -14.58 9.45
CA GLY A 68 -8.95 -15.90 9.91
C GLY A 68 -8.50 -16.35 11.32
N SER A 69 -7.51 -15.70 11.94
CA SER A 69 -7.02 -16.00 13.29
C SER A 69 -6.72 -14.76 14.16
N GLY A 70 -7.14 -13.57 13.74
CA GLY A 70 -6.81 -12.29 14.40
C GLY A 70 -8.01 -11.42 14.75
N ILE A 71 -7.76 -10.27 15.37
CA ILE A 71 -8.78 -9.25 15.61
C ILE A 71 -8.81 -8.31 14.40
N SER A 72 -9.91 -8.27 13.67
CA SER A 72 -10.09 -7.35 12.55
C SER A 72 -10.66 -6.01 13.01
N VAL A 73 -10.05 -4.91 12.57
CA VAL A 73 -10.53 -3.55 12.78
C VAL A 73 -10.60 -2.84 11.44
N ASP A 74 -11.80 -2.46 11.01
CA ASP A 74 -11.96 -1.55 9.88
C ASP A 74 -11.89 -0.10 10.38
N THR A 75 -11.07 0.71 9.73
CA THR A 75 -10.89 2.12 10.08
C THR A 75 -11.75 3.06 9.25
N TYR A 76 -12.38 2.58 8.17
CA TYR A 76 -13.11 3.40 7.21
C TYR A 76 -12.25 4.55 6.66
N LEU A 77 -10.95 4.29 6.45
CA LEU A 77 -9.94 5.30 6.07
C LEU A 77 -9.89 6.52 7.01
N SER A 78 -10.23 6.34 8.29
CA SER A 78 -10.16 7.40 9.28
C SER A 78 -8.85 7.36 10.06
N PRO A 79 -7.98 8.39 9.95
CA PRO A 79 -6.78 8.49 10.78
C PRO A 79 -7.09 8.45 12.29
N ARG A 80 -8.25 8.99 12.69
CA ARG A 80 -8.70 8.97 14.09
C ARG A 80 -9.04 7.56 14.56
N VAL A 81 -9.76 6.77 13.76
CA VAL A 81 -10.11 5.38 14.11
C VAL A 81 -8.86 4.52 14.10
N MET A 82 -7.99 4.67 13.10
CA MET A 82 -6.67 4.00 13.05
C MET A 82 -5.85 4.30 14.31
N SER A 83 -5.75 5.57 14.72
CA SER A 83 -5.02 5.98 15.93
C SER A 83 -5.63 5.39 17.20
N ARG A 84 -6.96 5.26 17.31
CA ARG A 84 -7.63 4.59 18.45
C ARG A 84 -7.32 3.10 18.47
N ALA A 85 -7.32 2.44 17.31
CA ALA A 85 -7.01 1.02 17.19
C ALA A 85 -5.55 0.73 17.58
N LEU A 86 -4.60 1.57 17.16
CA LEU A 86 -3.20 1.49 17.57
C LEU A 86 -3.03 1.63 19.09
N GLN A 87 -3.71 2.59 19.71
CA GLN A 87 -3.69 2.77 21.16
C GLN A 87 -4.29 1.57 21.90
N LEU A 88 -5.37 0.98 21.37
CA LEU A 88 -5.96 -0.24 21.91
C LEU A 88 -4.98 -1.40 21.82
N ALA A 89 -4.32 -1.58 20.68
CA ALA A 89 -3.32 -2.62 20.47
C ALA A 89 -2.13 -2.45 21.41
N ALA A 90 -1.61 -1.22 21.58
CA ALA A 90 -0.54 -0.92 22.51
C ALA A 90 -0.92 -1.27 23.96
N ARG A 91 -2.10 -0.82 24.42
CA ARG A 91 -2.60 -1.12 25.77
C ARG A 91 -2.85 -2.61 26.01
N ALA A 92 -3.26 -3.34 24.97
CA ALA A 92 -3.57 -4.77 25.05
C ALA A 92 -2.37 -5.66 24.64
N GLU A 93 -1.19 -5.07 24.46
CA GLU A 93 0.06 -5.75 24.07
C GLU A 93 -0.09 -6.64 22.82
N LYS A 94 -0.88 -6.15 21.85
CA LYS A 94 -1.16 -6.86 20.60
C LYS A 94 -0.21 -6.39 19.48
N PRO A 95 0.45 -7.30 18.76
CA PRO A 95 1.13 -6.94 17.53
C PRO A 95 0.09 -6.50 16.49
N VAL A 96 0.47 -5.55 15.64
CA VAL A 96 -0.42 -4.96 14.63
C VAL A 96 0.04 -5.34 13.24
N ILE A 97 -0.91 -5.77 12.42
CA ILE A 97 -0.79 -5.76 10.96
C ILE A 97 -1.64 -4.57 10.48
N LEU A 98 -0.98 -3.52 9.99
CA LEU A 98 -1.63 -2.30 9.53
C LEU A 98 -1.61 -2.28 8.00
N CYS A 99 -2.78 -2.45 7.39
CA CYS A 99 -2.93 -2.42 5.94
C CYS A 99 -3.35 -1.03 5.48
N GLY A 100 -2.72 -0.48 4.44
CA GLY A 100 -3.11 0.84 3.94
C GLY A 100 -2.28 1.31 2.75
N GLN A 101 -2.67 2.41 2.13
CA GLN A 101 -1.80 3.06 1.15
C GLN A 101 -0.66 3.79 1.89
N SER A 102 0.55 3.79 1.33
CA SER A 102 1.73 4.28 2.07
C SER A 102 1.66 5.76 2.43
N LEU A 103 1.14 6.64 1.56
CA LEU A 103 1.00 8.06 1.89
C LEU A 103 -0.05 8.31 2.99
N PHE A 104 -1.17 7.57 2.97
CA PHE A 104 -2.19 7.64 4.02
C PHE A 104 -1.63 7.17 5.36
N LEU A 105 -0.98 6.01 5.37
CA LEU A 105 -0.37 5.48 6.59
C LEU A 105 0.68 6.45 7.14
N ALA A 106 1.49 7.05 6.28
CA ALA A 106 2.46 8.04 6.70
C ALA A 106 1.81 9.27 7.34
N ASP A 107 0.77 9.84 6.73
CA ASP A 107 0.03 10.96 7.31
C ASP A 107 -0.48 10.63 8.71
N ALA A 108 -1.16 9.50 8.83
CA ALA A 108 -1.83 9.11 10.06
C ALA A 108 -0.84 8.65 11.16
N LEU A 109 0.27 7.98 10.81
CA LEU A 109 1.30 7.55 11.75
C LEU A 109 2.15 8.73 12.23
N LEU A 110 2.54 9.66 11.35
CA LEU A 110 3.26 10.86 11.74
C LEU A 110 2.42 11.72 12.70
N ALA A 111 1.13 11.92 12.40
CA ALA A 111 0.22 12.60 13.30
C ALA A 111 0.05 11.87 14.64
N HIS A 112 0.00 10.53 14.63
CA HIS A 112 -0.07 9.72 15.84
C HIS A 112 1.16 9.90 16.74
N VAL A 113 2.36 9.83 16.16
CA VAL A 113 3.63 10.01 16.87
C VAL A 113 3.79 11.44 17.38
N ASN A 114 3.46 12.45 16.57
CA ASN A 114 3.53 13.86 16.97
C ASN A 114 2.58 14.16 18.16
N ALA A 115 1.43 13.49 18.21
CA ALA A 115 0.50 13.57 19.33
C ALA A 115 0.95 12.76 20.57
N LYS A 116 2.16 12.16 20.54
CA LYS A 116 2.76 11.35 21.62
C LYS A 116 1.87 10.21 22.09
N ARG A 117 1.12 9.61 21.15
CA ARG A 117 0.22 8.49 21.45
C ARG A 117 0.99 7.16 21.44
N PRO A 118 0.61 6.19 22.29
CA PRO A 118 1.30 4.92 22.38
C PRO A 118 1.08 4.05 21.13
N LEU A 119 2.17 3.43 20.67
CA LEU A 119 2.21 2.46 19.58
C LEU A 119 2.44 1.04 20.14
N PRO A 120 1.98 0.00 19.45
CA PRO A 120 2.34 -1.37 19.76
C PRO A 120 3.83 -1.61 19.50
N ASP A 121 4.44 -2.55 20.23
CA ASP A 121 5.87 -2.88 20.12
C ASP A 121 6.26 -3.52 18.77
N THR A 122 5.28 -4.06 18.05
CA THR A 122 5.47 -4.84 16.82
C THR A 122 4.43 -4.40 15.80
N MET A 123 4.89 -3.92 14.65
CA MET A 123 4.05 -3.43 13.56
C MET A 123 4.50 -3.98 12.22
N PHE A 124 3.56 -4.55 11.47
CA PHE A 124 3.73 -4.93 10.08
C PHE A 124 2.85 -4.03 9.21
N LEU A 125 3.48 -3.20 8.39
CA LEU A 125 2.79 -2.34 7.45
C LEU A 125 2.63 -3.09 6.13
N MET A 126 1.40 -3.46 5.78
CA MET A 126 1.08 -4.00 4.46
C MET A 126 0.61 -2.86 3.56
N VAL A 127 1.49 -2.40 2.69
CA VAL A 127 1.27 -1.24 1.83
C VAL A 127 0.98 -1.62 0.39
N GLY A 128 0.22 -0.81 -0.33
CA GLY A 128 -0.17 -1.13 -1.71
C GLY A 128 -0.82 0.03 -2.46
N GLY A 129 -1.18 -0.24 -3.71
CA GLY A 129 -1.90 0.70 -4.60
C GLY A 129 -0.97 1.50 -5.50
N TYR A 130 0.20 1.89 -5.00
CA TYR A 130 1.30 2.50 -5.75
C TYR A 130 2.61 2.15 -5.04
N VAL A 131 3.74 2.36 -5.73
CA VAL A 131 5.06 2.11 -5.17
C VAL A 131 5.30 3.03 -3.98
N THR A 132 5.73 2.48 -2.84
CA THR A 132 6.18 3.28 -1.71
C THR A 132 7.56 3.86 -2.02
N PRO A 133 7.75 5.19 -2.01
CA PRO A 133 9.07 5.80 -2.17
C PRO A 133 10.06 5.25 -1.13
N HIS A 134 11.30 5.00 -1.52
CA HIS A 134 12.32 4.47 -0.63
C HIS A 134 12.64 5.48 0.49
N SER A 135 12.71 6.77 0.15
CA SER A 135 12.84 7.86 1.11
C SER A 135 11.72 7.90 2.17
N LEU A 136 10.48 7.58 1.78
CA LEU A 136 9.33 7.50 2.69
C LEU A 136 9.45 6.29 3.62
N GLU A 137 9.78 5.12 3.08
CA GLU A 137 10.00 3.92 3.86
C GLU A 137 11.08 4.14 4.93
N ARG A 138 12.22 4.72 4.55
CA ARG A 138 13.30 5.09 5.48
C ARG A 138 12.80 6.03 6.57
N THR A 139 12.04 7.06 6.19
CA THR A 139 11.45 8.02 7.14
C THR A 139 10.51 7.33 8.13
N LEU A 140 9.62 6.46 7.67
CA LEU A 140 8.70 5.74 8.56
C LEU A 140 9.45 4.86 9.56
N ARG A 141 10.49 4.16 9.10
CA ARG A 141 11.34 3.35 9.98
C ARG A 141 12.04 4.22 11.02
N GLU A 142 12.64 5.34 10.62
CA GLU A 142 13.31 6.28 11.53
C GLU A 142 12.36 6.85 12.58
N VAL A 143 11.17 7.32 12.17
CA VAL A 143 10.20 7.94 13.07
C VAL A 143 9.58 6.93 14.04
N LEU A 144 9.42 5.67 13.63
CA LEU A 144 8.78 4.63 14.44
C LEU A 144 9.76 3.86 15.32
N ALA A 145 11.05 3.80 14.96
CA ALA A 145 12.06 3.06 15.71
C ALA A 145 12.15 3.39 17.23
N PRO A 146 11.96 4.65 17.68
CA PRO A 146 11.93 4.95 19.12
C PRO A 146 10.74 4.35 19.88
N HIS A 147 9.71 3.89 19.17
CA HIS A 147 8.43 3.47 19.73
C HIS A 147 8.09 2.00 19.45
N VAL A 148 8.65 1.43 18.38
CA VAL A 148 8.31 0.11 17.85
C VAL A 148 9.59 -0.71 17.79
N GLN A 149 9.64 -1.82 18.52
CA GLN A 149 10.80 -2.71 18.56
C GLN A 149 11.00 -3.47 17.24
N ARG A 150 9.90 -3.80 16.56
CA ARG A 150 9.90 -4.56 15.31
C ARG A 150 8.97 -3.92 14.28
N ILE A 151 9.55 -3.38 13.21
CA ILE A 151 8.82 -2.82 12.09
C ILE A 151 9.19 -3.52 10.77
N LEU A 152 8.18 -4.00 10.06
CA LEU A 152 8.33 -4.59 8.74
C LEU A 152 7.35 -3.92 7.79
N ILE A 153 7.79 -3.63 6.57
CA ILE A 153 6.99 -2.96 5.55
C ILE A 153 6.97 -3.88 4.35
N VAL A 154 5.79 -4.41 4.03
CA VAL A 154 5.58 -5.33 2.90
C VAL A 154 4.76 -4.60 1.85
N GLN A 155 5.33 -4.43 0.66
CA GLN A 155 4.64 -3.86 -0.48
C GLN A 155 3.88 -4.95 -1.24
N GLY A 156 2.56 -4.80 -1.33
CA GLY A 156 1.72 -5.56 -2.25
C GLY A 156 1.63 -4.88 -3.62
N TYR A 157 1.63 -5.72 -4.65
CA TYR A 157 1.30 -5.38 -6.02
C TYR A 157 0.09 -6.19 -6.46
N GLY A 158 -0.84 -5.56 -7.16
CA GLY A 158 -2.04 -6.21 -7.69
C GLY A 158 -2.78 -5.30 -8.65
N VAL A 159 -3.52 -5.92 -9.55
CA VAL A 159 -4.39 -5.25 -10.53
C VAL A 159 -5.82 -5.74 -10.30
N ALA A 160 -6.80 -4.83 -10.42
CA ALA A 160 -8.18 -5.10 -10.01
C ALA A 160 -8.79 -6.28 -10.78
N GLU A 161 -8.36 -6.45 -12.02
CA GLU A 161 -8.82 -7.44 -12.99
C GLU A 161 -8.24 -8.84 -12.75
N VAL A 162 -7.19 -8.95 -11.94
CA VAL A 162 -6.59 -10.24 -11.56
C VAL A 162 -6.89 -10.48 -10.09
N ASP A 163 -6.14 -9.82 -9.21
CA ASP A 163 -6.40 -9.84 -7.79
C ASP A 163 -5.63 -8.74 -7.00
N ALA A 164 -6.00 -8.55 -5.73
CA ALA A 164 -5.19 -7.84 -4.75
C ALA A 164 -3.99 -8.67 -4.32
N GLY A 165 -2.82 -8.04 -4.18
CA GLY A 165 -1.62 -8.69 -3.63
C GLY A 165 -1.23 -9.93 -4.43
N CYS A 166 -1.32 -9.85 -5.76
CA CYS A 166 -0.83 -10.87 -6.68
C CYS A 166 0.67 -11.15 -6.47
N MET A 167 1.42 -10.11 -6.11
CA MET A 167 2.84 -10.21 -5.79
C MET A 167 3.14 -9.39 -4.55
N MET A 168 4.19 -9.77 -3.82
CA MET A 168 4.63 -9.09 -2.59
C MET A 168 6.13 -8.83 -2.64
N ALA A 169 6.57 -7.71 -2.08
CA ALA A 169 7.97 -7.36 -1.90
C ALA A 169 8.21 -6.96 -0.43
N LEU A 170 9.24 -7.52 0.18
CA LEU A 170 9.77 -7.10 1.48
C LEU A 170 11.10 -6.34 1.30
N ASP A 171 11.87 -6.77 0.30
CA ASP A 171 13.25 -6.34 0.08
C ASP A 171 13.37 -5.43 -1.13
N ARG A 172 14.43 -4.61 -1.08
CA ARG A 172 14.89 -3.81 -2.21
C ARG A 172 16.27 -4.29 -2.64
N ASP A 173 16.56 -4.17 -3.93
CA ASP A 173 17.89 -4.42 -4.45
C ASP A 173 18.88 -3.30 -4.07
N GLU A 174 20.13 -3.43 -4.53
CA GLU A 174 21.20 -2.44 -4.29
C GLU A 174 20.90 -1.06 -4.87
N ARG A 175 19.94 -0.95 -5.79
CA ARG A 175 19.48 0.30 -6.41
C ARG A 175 18.26 0.89 -5.70
N GLY A 176 17.77 0.23 -4.64
CA GLY A 176 16.58 0.63 -3.91
C GLY A 176 15.26 0.23 -4.59
N GLN A 177 15.30 -0.62 -5.62
CA GLN A 177 14.09 -1.10 -6.31
C GLN A 177 13.49 -2.30 -5.58
N LEU A 178 12.17 -2.30 -5.41
CA LEU A 178 11.46 -3.44 -4.79
C LEU A 178 11.47 -4.66 -5.70
N ILE A 179 11.78 -5.82 -5.11
CA ILE A 179 11.74 -7.12 -5.81
C ILE A 179 10.47 -7.86 -5.40
N PHE A 180 9.57 -8.04 -6.36
CA PHE A 180 8.27 -8.65 -6.16
C PHE A 180 8.28 -10.15 -6.43
N TYR A 181 7.65 -10.90 -5.54
CA TYR A 181 7.48 -12.34 -5.61
C TYR A 181 6.00 -12.68 -5.78
N PRO A 182 5.65 -13.53 -6.77
CA PRO A 182 4.26 -13.93 -6.98
C PRO A 182 3.74 -14.75 -5.80
N ARG A 183 2.43 -14.61 -5.57
CA ARG A 183 1.66 -15.53 -4.74
C ARG A 183 1.61 -16.91 -5.41
N GLU A 184 1.45 -17.99 -4.64
CA GLU A 184 1.53 -19.37 -5.15
C GLU A 184 0.49 -19.73 -6.21
N ASP A 185 -0.66 -19.05 -6.21
CA ASP A 185 -1.76 -19.19 -7.17
C ASP A 185 -1.64 -18.19 -8.33
N VAL A 186 -0.57 -17.39 -8.40
CA VAL A 186 -0.34 -16.39 -9.44
C VAL A 186 0.86 -16.81 -10.28
N GLU A 187 0.66 -16.85 -11.59
CA GLU A 187 1.73 -17.07 -12.56
C GLU A 187 2.10 -15.74 -13.21
N CYS A 188 3.41 -15.50 -13.33
CA CYS A 188 3.96 -14.29 -13.93
C CYS A 188 4.72 -14.63 -15.22
N GLU A 189 4.29 -14.03 -16.32
CA GLU A 189 4.96 -14.13 -17.62
C GLU A 189 5.35 -12.74 -18.12
N LEU A 190 6.32 -12.70 -19.05
CA LEU A 190 6.77 -11.48 -19.71
C LEU A 190 6.58 -11.62 -21.23
N ASP A 191 5.93 -10.63 -21.86
CA ASP A 191 5.85 -10.44 -23.31
C ASP A 191 6.68 -9.20 -23.66
N GLY A 192 7.97 -9.40 -23.95
CA GLY A 192 8.95 -8.32 -23.92
C GLY A 192 9.17 -7.84 -22.49
N ASP A 193 8.94 -6.55 -22.23
CA ASP A 193 8.94 -5.97 -20.88
C ASP A 193 7.55 -5.96 -20.24
N GLN A 194 6.47 -6.28 -20.97
CA GLN A 194 5.11 -6.24 -20.44
C GLN A 194 4.87 -7.39 -19.45
N LEU A 195 4.47 -7.07 -18.22
CA LEU A 195 4.05 -8.07 -17.24
C LEU A 195 2.65 -8.60 -17.55
N LEU A 196 2.54 -9.93 -17.63
CA LEU A 196 1.27 -10.66 -17.69
C LEU A 196 1.07 -11.47 -16.43
N LEU A 197 -0.16 -11.50 -15.93
CA LEU A 197 -0.54 -12.31 -14.77
C LEU A 197 -1.65 -13.29 -15.12
N SER A 198 -1.49 -14.53 -14.66
CA SER A 198 -2.55 -15.52 -14.63
C SER A 198 -2.87 -15.86 -13.17
N LEU A 199 -4.14 -16.16 -12.87
CA LEU A 199 -4.61 -16.53 -11.53
C LEU A 199 -5.26 -17.91 -11.58
N ARG A 200 -4.85 -18.78 -10.66
CA ARG A 200 -5.45 -20.10 -10.44
C ARG A 200 -6.48 -20.06 -9.32
N GLY A 201 -7.57 -20.80 -9.49
CA GLY A 201 -8.57 -21.04 -8.47
C GLY A 201 -8.10 -22.11 -7.46
N PRO A 202 -8.88 -22.36 -6.39
CA PRO A 202 -8.56 -23.38 -5.39
C PRO A 202 -8.44 -24.81 -5.95
N ASP A 203 -9.09 -25.09 -7.07
CA ASP A 203 -9.03 -26.36 -7.82
C ASP A 203 -7.84 -26.44 -8.80
N GLY A 204 -7.02 -25.38 -8.87
CA GLY A 204 -5.90 -25.25 -9.80
C GLY A 204 -6.28 -24.79 -11.20
N ALA A 205 -7.58 -24.63 -11.51
CA ALA A 205 -8.04 -24.15 -12.81
C ALA A 205 -7.70 -22.67 -13.01
N LEU A 206 -7.42 -22.25 -14.25
CA LEU A 206 -7.20 -20.84 -14.56
C LEU A 206 -8.52 -20.06 -14.48
N VAL A 207 -8.54 -19.05 -13.63
CA VAL A 207 -9.68 -18.13 -13.46
C VAL A 207 -9.43 -16.84 -14.23
N VAL A 208 -8.18 -16.43 -14.33
CA VAL A 208 -7.73 -15.33 -15.19
C VAL A 208 -6.50 -15.82 -15.95
N GLU A 209 -6.49 -15.62 -17.26
CA GLU A 209 -5.40 -16.08 -18.13
C GLU A 209 -4.69 -14.89 -18.77
N ARG A 210 -3.36 -14.82 -18.59
CA ARG A 210 -2.43 -13.92 -19.29
C ARG A 210 -2.91 -12.46 -19.36
N TRP A 211 -3.41 -11.92 -18.26
CA TRP A 211 -3.89 -10.55 -18.21
C TRP A 211 -2.74 -9.55 -18.38
N ARG A 212 -2.82 -8.67 -19.38
CA ARG A 212 -1.83 -7.59 -19.61
C ARG A 212 -2.05 -6.49 -18.56
N THR A 213 -1.10 -6.34 -17.65
CA THR A 213 -1.21 -5.39 -16.51
C THR A 213 -1.06 -3.91 -16.92
N GLY A 214 -0.40 -3.66 -18.05
CA GLY A 214 0.05 -2.32 -18.46
C GLY A 214 1.27 -1.81 -17.69
N ASP A 215 1.86 -2.65 -16.83
CA ASP A 215 3.11 -2.39 -16.11
C ASP A 215 4.27 -3.16 -16.78
N SER A 216 5.46 -2.57 -16.76
CA SER A 216 6.68 -3.21 -17.25
C SER A 216 7.40 -3.94 -16.12
N ALA A 217 8.11 -5.01 -16.46
CA ALA A 217 8.83 -5.84 -15.51
C ALA A 217 10.11 -6.46 -16.09
N ALA A 218 11.05 -6.75 -15.21
CA ALA A 218 12.25 -7.51 -15.49
C ALA A 218 12.45 -8.57 -14.40
N ARG A 219 12.86 -9.77 -14.80
CA ARG A 219 13.19 -10.83 -13.85
C ARG A 219 14.51 -10.50 -13.15
N VAL A 220 14.50 -10.53 -11.82
CA VAL A 220 15.69 -10.29 -10.97
C VAL A 220 15.76 -11.43 -9.96
N ALA A 221 16.80 -12.25 -10.07
CA ALA A 221 16.93 -13.51 -9.32
C ALA A 221 15.67 -14.37 -9.42
N ASP A 222 14.98 -14.60 -8.30
CA ASP A 222 13.75 -15.38 -8.18
C ASP A 222 12.47 -14.50 -8.18
N GLY A 223 12.60 -13.20 -8.38
CA GLY A 223 11.50 -12.24 -8.37
C GLY A 223 11.48 -11.32 -9.59
N TYR A 224 10.74 -10.22 -9.45
CA TYR A 224 10.47 -9.27 -10.53
C TYR A 224 10.65 -7.84 -10.04
N ALA A 225 11.46 -7.07 -10.76
CA ALA A 225 11.54 -5.62 -10.65
C ALA A 225 10.44 -5.02 -11.54
N LEU A 226 9.58 -4.17 -10.98
CA LEU A 226 8.42 -3.58 -11.68
C LEU A 226 8.60 -2.07 -11.88
N TRP A 227 8.11 -1.53 -13.00
CA TRP A 227 8.05 -0.08 -13.24
C TRP A 227 6.91 0.31 -14.20
N ASN A 228 6.51 1.59 -14.16
CA ASN A 228 5.55 2.15 -15.09
C ASN A 228 5.77 3.66 -15.27
N HIS A 229 6.37 4.06 -16.39
CA HIS A 229 6.66 5.47 -16.67
C HIS A 229 5.42 6.32 -16.92
N ALA A 230 4.29 5.71 -17.30
CA ALA A 230 3.03 6.44 -17.46
C ALA A 230 2.36 6.77 -16.12
N ARG A 231 2.71 6.05 -15.04
CA ARG A 231 2.16 6.27 -13.69
C ARG A 231 3.13 7.02 -12.76
N MET A 232 4.42 6.99 -13.07
CA MET A 232 5.48 7.64 -12.30
C MET A 232 6.45 8.35 -13.25
N HIS A 233 6.33 9.67 -13.32
CA HIS A 233 7.24 10.53 -14.05
C HIS A 233 8.62 10.54 -13.38
N PRO A 234 9.74 10.45 -14.13
CA PRO A 234 11.09 10.46 -13.55
C PRO A 234 11.37 11.64 -12.63
N THR A 235 10.95 12.86 -13.00
CA THR A 235 11.12 14.06 -12.18
C THR A 235 10.35 13.99 -10.85
N VAL A 236 9.15 13.41 -10.84
CA VAL A 236 8.37 13.25 -9.60
C VAL A 236 9.02 12.19 -8.71
N HIS A 237 9.48 11.08 -9.30
CA HIS A 237 10.23 10.05 -8.60
C HIS A 237 11.50 10.61 -7.95
N GLU A 238 12.33 11.33 -8.71
CA GLU A 238 13.55 11.95 -8.21
C GLU A 238 13.26 12.95 -7.08
N ALA A 239 12.22 13.78 -7.24
CA ALA A 239 11.79 14.69 -6.19
C ALA A 239 11.41 13.95 -4.90
N LEU A 240 10.55 12.93 -4.98
CA LEU A 240 10.15 12.13 -3.81
C LEU A 240 11.35 11.44 -3.15
N GLU A 241 12.27 10.88 -3.92
CA GLU A 241 13.45 10.19 -3.37
C GLU A 241 14.47 11.16 -2.75
N SER A 242 14.51 12.41 -3.20
CA SER A 242 15.36 13.46 -2.60
C SER A 242 14.88 13.96 -1.23
N TRP A 243 13.63 13.67 -0.85
CA TRP A 243 13.04 14.19 0.39
C TRP A 243 13.69 13.58 1.63
N THR A 244 14.00 14.46 2.58
CA THR A 244 14.49 14.11 3.91
C THR A 244 13.34 13.72 4.85
N THR A 245 13.68 13.23 6.03
CA THR A 245 12.71 13.01 7.12
C THR A 245 11.96 14.31 7.49
N GLU A 246 12.60 15.48 7.42
CA GLU A 246 11.92 16.76 7.66
C GLU A 246 10.89 17.08 6.58
N ASP A 247 11.24 16.85 5.31
CA ASP A 247 10.33 17.05 4.19
C ASP A 247 9.09 16.16 4.32
N TRP A 248 9.27 14.87 4.60
CA TRP A 248 8.19 13.91 4.79
C TRP A 248 7.29 14.20 6.00
N ARG A 249 7.84 14.83 7.05
CA ARG A 249 7.05 15.33 8.18
C ARG A 249 6.11 16.45 7.77
N ARG A 250 6.48 17.26 6.78
CA ARG A 250 5.69 18.41 6.30
C ARG A 250 4.80 18.10 5.10
N ARG A 251 5.21 17.20 4.21
CA ARG A 251 4.61 16.96 2.89
C ARG A 251 3.88 15.61 2.85
N THR A 252 2.79 15.50 2.10
CA THR A 252 2.01 14.26 2.04
C THR A 252 2.54 13.23 1.06
N GLY A 253 3.35 13.65 0.09
CA GLY A 253 3.75 12.82 -1.06
C GLY A 253 2.80 12.89 -2.25
N TYR A 254 1.69 13.61 -2.13
CA TYR A 254 0.89 14.02 -3.29
C TYR A 254 1.63 15.17 -3.97
N VAL A 255 2.14 14.86 -5.16
CA VAL A 255 2.92 15.76 -6.01
C VAL A 255 2.26 15.77 -7.38
N ARG A 256 1.87 16.95 -7.86
CA ARG A 256 1.32 17.15 -9.19
C ARG A 256 2.34 17.87 -10.05
N ARG A 257 2.68 17.29 -11.19
CA ARG A 257 3.51 17.93 -12.20
C ARG A 257 2.66 18.72 -13.19
N GLU A 258 3.02 19.97 -13.46
CA GLU A 258 2.46 20.81 -14.53
C GLU A 258 3.62 21.46 -15.30
N GLY A 259 3.91 20.96 -16.51
CA GLY A 259 5.13 21.33 -17.23
C GLY A 259 6.36 20.96 -16.42
N ASP A 260 7.24 21.92 -16.14
CA ASP A 260 8.44 21.70 -15.32
C ASP A 260 8.21 22.00 -13.83
N THR A 261 6.99 22.39 -13.45
CA THR A 261 6.65 22.74 -12.07
C THR A 261 6.10 21.54 -11.30
N LEU A 262 6.56 21.38 -10.06
CA LEU A 262 6.03 20.40 -9.12
C LEU A 262 5.23 21.10 -8.02
N TRP A 263 3.93 20.86 -7.99
CA TRP A 263 3.05 21.29 -6.91
C TRP A 263 3.00 20.22 -5.83
N ILE A 264 3.24 20.61 -4.59
CA ILE A 264 3.39 19.70 -3.45
C ILE A 264 2.28 19.96 -2.45
N GLN A 265 1.57 18.90 -2.05
CA GLN A 265 0.61 18.99 -0.95
C GLN A 265 1.32 18.91 0.40
N LEU A 266 1.00 19.86 1.28
CA LEU A 266 1.42 19.84 2.67
C LEU A 266 0.44 19.05 3.56
N ARG A 267 0.98 18.51 4.65
CA ARG A 267 0.18 18.01 5.77
C ARG A 267 -0.55 19.17 6.43
N LYS A 268 -1.64 18.87 7.13
CA LYS A 268 -2.41 19.87 7.87
C LYS A 268 -1.50 20.65 8.81
N GLU A 269 -1.80 21.94 8.99
CA GLU A 269 -1.13 22.83 9.94
C GLU A 269 0.32 23.21 9.57
N HIS A 270 0.80 22.83 8.38
CA HIS A 270 2.07 23.32 7.85
C HIS A 270 1.89 24.51 6.91
N THR A 271 2.75 25.52 7.06
CA THR A 271 2.78 26.70 6.20
C THR A 271 3.69 26.46 4.98
N PRO A 272 3.25 26.84 3.76
CA PRO A 272 4.08 26.87 2.56
C PRO A 272 5.41 27.59 2.77
N ARG A 273 6.51 26.96 2.33
CA ARG A 273 7.85 27.58 2.24
C ARG A 273 8.11 28.24 0.90
N HIS A 274 7.39 27.85 -0.14
CA HIS A 274 7.51 28.40 -1.49
C HIS A 274 6.16 28.33 -2.22
N GLU A 275 6.04 29.06 -3.33
CA GLU A 275 4.78 29.25 -4.07
C GLU A 275 4.14 27.95 -4.59
N HIS A 276 4.94 26.90 -4.78
CA HIS A 276 4.49 25.58 -5.24
C HIS A 276 4.15 24.57 -4.11
N GLU A 277 4.22 24.98 -2.83
CA GLU A 277 3.63 24.19 -1.74
C GLU A 277 2.21 24.70 -1.49
N LEU A 278 1.24 23.81 -1.55
CA LEU A 278 -0.14 24.12 -1.21
C LEU A 278 -0.50 23.45 0.10
N ASP A 279 -1.28 24.14 0.93
CA ASP A 279 -1.87 23.48 2.08
C ASP A 279 -2.78 22.32 1.66
N HIS A 280 -3.12 21.47 2.63
CA HIS A 280 -3.89 20.25 2.40
C HIS A 280 -5.18 20.48 1.59
N TRP A 281 -5.91 21.55 1.88
CA TRP A 281 -7.23 21.82 1.29
C TRP A 281 -7.13 22.58 -0.03
N ASP A 282 -6.19 23.52 -0.14
CA ASP A 282 -5.96 24.27 -1.37
C ASP A 282 -5.41 23.36 -2.48
N TYR A 283 -4.55 22.40 -2.13
CA TYR A 283 -4.13 21.36 -3.07
C TYR A 283 -5.34 20.55 -3.58
N GLY A 284 -6.20 20.09 -2.66
CA GLY A 284 -7.38 19.30 -3.02
C GLY A 284 -8.39 20.08 -3.86
N ARG A 285 -8.57 21.37 -3.58
CA ARG A 285 -9.42 22.25 -4.40
C ARG A 285 -8.89 22.39 -5.82
N ARG A 286 -7.57 22.43 -6.00
CA ARG A 286 -6.94 22.65 -7.30
C ARG A 286 -6.83 21.37 -8.13
N PHE A 287 -6.42 20.26 -7.53
CA PHE A 287 -6.04 19.05 -8.25
C PHE A 287 -6.95 17.86 -8.06
N ASP A 288 -8.02 18.02 -7.27
CA ASP A 288 -8.85 16.94 -6.74
C ASP A 288 -8.05 15.96 -5.87
N PHE A 289 -8.48 15.79 -4.63
CA PHE A 289 -7.77 14.94 -3.67
C PHE A 289 -8.73 14.23 -2.75
N SER A 290 -8.50 12.93 -2.59
CA SER A 290 -9.06 12.10 -1.55
C SER A 290 -8.06 11.01 -1.22
N TRP A 291 -8.08 10.51 0.03
CA TRP A 291 -7.36 9.29 0.40
C TRP A 291 -7.88 8.03 -0.32
N LEU A 292 -9.02 8.15 -1.01
CA LEU A 292 -9.53 7.13 -1.93
C LEU A 292 -8.83 7.17 -3.30
N ASN A 293 -8.14 8.25 -3.64
CA ASN A 293 -7.50 8.42 -4.94
C ASN A 293 -6.00 8.10 -4.83
N LYS A 294 -5.49 7.35 -5.81
CA LYS A 294 -4.04 7.22 -6.00
C LYS A 294 -3.45 8.61 -6.30
N PRO A 295 -2.21 8.90 -5.86
CA PRO A 295 -1.53 10.10 -6.32
C PRO A 295 -1.34 10.02 -7.83
N ASN A 296 -1.53 11.15 -8.50
CA ASN A 296 -1.21 11.28 -9.91
C ASN A 296 0.23 11.79 -10.05
N TRP A 297 1.16 10.87 -10.25
CA TRP A 297 2.59 11.13 -10.42
C TRP A 297 3.05 11.11 -11.89
N SER A 298 2.14 11.08 -12.86
CA SER A 298 2.47 11.07 -14.30
C SER A 298 2.98 12.42 -14.81
#